data_AF-A0A537JTU7-F1
#
_entry.id   AF-A0A537JTU7-F1
#
_cell.length_a   1.000
_cell.length_b   1.000
_cell.length_c   1.000
_cell.angle_alpha   90.00
_cell.angle_beta   90.00
_cell.angle_gamma   90.00
#
_symmetry.space_group_name_H-M   'P 1'
#
loop_
_entity.id
_entity.type
_entity.pdbx_description
1 polymer ?
#
loop_
_entity_poly.entity_id
_entity_poly.type
_entity_poly.pdbx_seq_one_letter_code
_entity_poly.pdbx_strand_id
1 'polypeptide(L)'
;CPTEAILVGDLNDPGSLVARIVNREPVAVRRPEKATLPKLFYRGAHQAALDPIAARRPEGGLFMWSEQGRFPHQVTSGHPSGWTNSSAAALLSYDVPHQAPWNWRVSLYTWTKGIAAGAYLVPLLWILGGWLPWTSALWLWAAPILAGAALAATGALLIADLKHPERFYLIFTRPQWSSWLVRGAFIIAAFSGVLAVHVVAGLLGWGRAPRLLALPGLPIAALTAVYTAYLFAQARARDLWQNPLLPPHFLLQAVLAGSAALFPLAAWLNPGVLRPLLWTLAGSSLLHLLFVWGETILSHATAHAALAAHEMVRGAHRRFFWTGVGLAALGLLASLIGAASGSPGAAAPAIGLTAAASALAGLIAYEHAYVQAGQAVPLA
;
A
#
# COMPACT_ATOMS: atom_id res chain seq x y z
N CYS A 1 30.71 -13.80 -22.10
CA CYS A 1 29.57 -14.10 -23.00
C CYS A 1 30.13 -14.37 -24.38
N PRO A 2 29.66 -15.41 -25.10
CA PRO A 2 30.02 -15.57 -26.50
C PRO A 2 29.59 -14.34 -27.32
N THR A 3 30.33 -14.03 -28.37
CA THR A 3 29.98 -12.95 -29.32
C THR A 3 28.57 -13.21 -29.87
N GLU A 4 27.76 -12.17 -30.04
CA GLU A 4 26.36 -12.24 -30.51
C GLU A 4 25.36 -12.96 -29.58
N ALA A 5 25.73 -13.26 -28.33
CA ALA A 5 24.79 -13.77 -27.33
C ALA A 5 23.70 -12.75 -26.91
N ILE A 6 23.97 -11.45 -27.09
CA ILE A 6 23.02 -10.36 -26.90
C ILE A 6 23.02 -9.53 -28.18
N LEU A 7 21.84 -9.40 -28.79
CA LEU A 7 21.63 -8.57 -29.97
C LEU A 7 20.79 -7.36 -29.57
N VAL A 8 21.32 -6.16 -29.85
CA VAL A 8 20.65 -4.88 -29.58
C VAL A 8 20.35 -4.21 -30.92
N GLY A 9 19.12 -3.75 -31.11
CA GLY A 9 18.68 -3.13 -32.36
C GLY A 9 17.29 -2.53 -32.23
N ASP A 10 16.88 -1.75 -33.24
CA ASP A 10 15.55 -1.15 -33.28
C ASP A 10 14.51 -2.17 -33.76
N LEU A 11 13.51 -2.45 -32.92
CA LEU A 11 12.40 -3.33 -33.26
C LEU A 11 11.43 -2.71 -34.27
N ASN A 12 11.44 -1.37 -34.42
CA ASN A 12 10.57 -0.67 -35.35
C ASN A 12 11.14 -0.60 -36.76
N ASP A 13 12.44 -0.85 -36.93
CA ASP A 13 13.08 -0.95 -38.24
C ASP A 13 13.04 -2.41 -38.72
N PRO A 14 12.23 -2.76 -39.75
CA PRO A 14 12.17 -4.12 -40.28
C PRO A 14 13.49 -4.61 -40.89
N GLY A 15 14.40 -3.69 -41.25
CA GLY A 15 15.73 -3.99 -41.76
C GLY A 15 16.72 -4.43 -40.66
N SER A 16 16.42 -4.14 -39.40
CA SER A 16 17.31 -4.44 -38.29
C SER A 16 17.47 -5.96 -38.10
N LEU A 17 18.66 -6.38 -37.66
CA LEU A 17 18.93 -7.80 -37.39
C LEU A 17 17.98 -8.37 -36.31
N VAL A 18 17.71 -7.59 -35.27
CA VAL A 18 16.82 -7.98 -34.17
C VAL A 18 15.37 -8.14 -34.64
N ALA A 19 14.86 -7.18 -35.42
CA ALA A 19 13.49 -7.27 -35.95
C ALA A 19 13.33 -8.48 -36.88
N ARG A 20 14.34 -8.80 -37.71
CA ARG A 20 14.31 -10.00 -38.56
C ARG A 20 14.28 -11.29 -37.73
N ILE A 21 15.06 -11.39 -36.67
CA ILE A 21 15.08 -12.57 -35.77
C ILE A 21 13.73 -12.72 -35.07
N VAL A 22 13.26 -11.67 -34.39
CA VAL A 22 12.01 -11.71 -33.62
C VAL A 22 10.81 -12.09 -34.49
N ASN A 23 10.77 -11.64 -35.76
CA ASN A 23 9.66 -11.91 -36.67
C ASN A 23 9.76 -13.24 -37.43
N ARG A 24 10.94 -13.88 -37.48
CA ARG A 24 11.16 -15.10 -38.29
C ARG A 24 11.47 -16.34 -37.48
N GLU A 25 11.80 -16.17 -36.20
CA GLU A 25 12.25 -17.26 -35.35
C GLU A 25 11.40 -17.38 -34.08
N PRO A 26 11.27 -18.59 -33.52
CA PRO A 26 10.58 -18.78 -32.26
C PRO A 26 11.38 -18.13 -31.12
N VAL A 27 10.82 -17.07 -30.56
CA VAL A 27 11.36 -16.36 -29.39
C VAL A 27 10.37 -16.43 -28.23
N ALA A 28 10.90 -16.47 -27.02
CA ALA A 28 10.14 -16.39 -25.79
C ALA A 28 10.33 -15.01 -25.14
N VAL A 29 9.35 -14.60 -24.33
CA VAL A 29 9.42 -13.42 -23.48
C VAL A 29 9.06 -13.81 -22.06
N ARG A 30 9.54 -13.05 -21.07
CA ARG A 30 9.16 -13.27 -19.68
C ARG A 30 7.75 -12.72 -19.43
N ARG A 31 6.92 -13.54 -18.79
CA ARG A 31 5.58 -13.17 -18.27
C ARG A 31 4.68 -12.41 -19.28
N PRO A 32 4.43 -12.97 -20.48
CA PRO A 32 3.59 -12.32 -21.49
C PRO A 32 2.18 -11.98 -20.98
N GLU A 33 1.66 -12.75 -20.02
CA GLU A 33 0.35 -12.54 -19.39
C GLU A 33 0.23 -11.18 -18.68
N LYS A 34 1.34 -10.50 -18.37
CA LYS A 34 1.33 -9.16 -17.77
C LYS A 34 1.07 -8.03 -18.76
N ALA A 35 1.07 -8.32 -20.06
CA ALA A 35 0.80 -7.37 -21.13
C ALA A 35 1.62 -6.06 -21.02
N THR A 36 2.89 -6.17 -20.62
CA THR A 36 3.82 -5.04 -20.41
C THR A 36 4.57 -4.62 -21.68
N LEU A 37 4.29 -5.26 -22.82
CA LEU A 37 4.98 -5.05 -24.10
C LEU A 37 6.52 -5.17 -23.94
N PRO A 38 7.02 -6.36 -23.55
CA PRO A 38 8.44 -6.55 -23.29
C PRO A 38 9.28 -6.29 -24.54
N LYS A 39 10.44 -5.63 -24.34
CA LYS A 39 11.41 -5.32 -25.39
C LYS A 39 12.60 -6.29 -25.42
N LEU A 40 12.54 -7.37 -24.65
CA LEU A 40 13.60 -8.36 -24.50
C LEU A 40 13.04 -9.73 -24.90
N PHE A 41 13.69 -10.35 -25.87
CA PHE A 41 13.29 -11.61 -26.48
C PHE A 41 14.40 -12.64 -26.31
N TYR A 42 14.02 -13.87 -26.00
CA TYR A 42 14.94 -14.96 -25.71
C TYR A 42 14.79 -16.04 -26.78
N ARG A 43 15.89 -16.36 -27.46
CA ARG A 43 15.95 -17.47 -28.42
C ARG A 43 16.55 -18.69 -27.74
N GLY A 44 15.87 -19.84 -27.80
CA GLY A 44 16.37 -21.10 -27.26
C GLY A 44 16.51 -21.17 -25.73
N ALA A 45 15.94 -20.22 -24.99
CA ALA A 45 16.00 -20.23 -23.53
C ALA A 45 15.05 -21.29 -22.95
N HIS A 46 15.57 -22.06 -21.99
CA HIS A 46 14.75 -22.99 -21.21
C HIS A 46 13.81 -22.21 -20.28
N GLN A 47 12.58 -22.71 -20.06
CA GLN A 47 11.58 -22.03 -19.22
C GLN A 47 12.08 -21.75 -17.80
N ALA A 48 12.84 -22.66 -17.21
CA ALA A 48 13.43 -22.47 -15.87
C ALA A 48 14.45 -21.32 -15.78
N ALA A 49 14.94 -20.79 -16.91
CA ALA A 49 15.79 -19.58 -16.96
C ALA A 49 14.99 -18.30 -17.20
N LEU A 50 13.72 -18.43 -17.63
CA LEU A 50 12.81 -17.30 -17.84
C LEU A 50 11.99 -16.99 -16.60
N ASP A 51 11.77 -17.99 -15.75
CA ASP A 51 11.04 -17.87 -14.50
C ASP A 51 12.02 -17.79 -13.29
N PRO A 52 12.06 -16.64 -12.58
CA PRO A 52 13.01 -16.41 -11.50
C PRO A 52 12.74 -17.25 -10.23
N ILE A 53 11.60 -17.93 -10.14
CA ILE A 53 11.25 -18.82 -9.03
C ILE A 53 11.25 -20.32 -9.42
N ALA A 54 11.62 -20.63 -10.68
CA ALA A 54 11.69 -22.01 -11.17
C ALA A 54 12.98 -22.74 -10.76
N ALA A 55 14.12 -22.07 -10.84
CA ALA A 55 15.40 -22.66 -10.47
C ALA A 55 15.64 -22.59 -8.96
N ARG A 56 16.15 -23.68 -8.40
CA ARG A 56 16.55 -23.72 -6.99
C ARG A 56 17.81 -22.90 -6.78
N ARG A 57 17.86 -22.21 -5.65
CA ARG A 57 19.06 -21.53 -5.20
C ARG A 57 20.03 -22.54 -4.56
N PRO A 58 21.32 -22.53 -4.91
CA PRO A 58 22.30 -23.43 -4.30
C PRO A 58 22.44 -23.17 -2.80
N GLU A 59 22.62 -24.24 -2.03
CA GLU A 59 22.88 -24.15 -0.60
C GLU A 59 24.19 -23.39 -0.33
N GLY A 60 24.23 -22.66 0.78
CA GLY A 60 25.39 -21.83 1.14
C GLY A 60 25.62 -20.62 0.23
N GLY A 61 24.80 -20.39 -0.81
CA GLY A 61 25.03 -19.31 -1.78
C GLY A 61 26.24 -19.55 -2.69
N LEU A 62 26.63 -20.81 -2.84
CA LEU A 62 27.74 -21.26 -3.69
C LEU A 62 27.28 -21.29 -5.15
N PHE A 63 27.44 -20.18 -5.85
CA PHE A 63 27.23 -20.13 -7.30
C PHE A 63 28.48 -20.64 -8.02
N MET A 64 28.33 -20.94 -9.32
CA MET A 64 29.36 -21.64 -10.10
C MET A 64 30.74 -20.95 -10.05
N TRP A 65 30.78 -19.63 -9.84
CA TRP A 65 32.02 -18.84 -9.77
C TRP A 65 31.96 -17.65 -8.79
N SER A 66 31.05 -17.65 -7.82
CA SER A 66 30.90 -16.52 -6.89
C SER A 66 30.13 -16.89 -5.63
N GLU A 67 30.38 -16.15 -4.55
CA GLU A 67 29.47 -16.05 -3.41
C GLU A 67 28.71 -14.72 -3.48
N GLN A 68 27.46 -14.74 -3.03
CA GLN A 68 26.70 -13.50 -2.85
C GLN A 68 26.75 -13.06 -1.39
N GLY A 69 27.18 -11.82 -1.18
CA GLY A 69 27.06 -11.16 0.12
C GLY A 69 25.59 -10.94 0.53
N ARG A 70 25.40 -10.63 1.81
CA ARG A 70 24.11 -10.23 2.37
C ARG A 70 24.04 -8.72 2.53
N PHE A 71 22.99 -8.09 2.02
CA PHE A 71 22.73 -6.66 2.22
C PHE A 71 21.25 -6.38 2.54
N PRO A 72 20.92 -5.21 3.13
CA PRO A 72 19.55 -4.88 3.48
C PRO A 72 18.62 -4.89 2.27
N HIS A 73 17.39 -5.39 2.44
CA HIS A 73 16.35 -5.44 1.39
C HIS A 73 16.78 -6.18 0.11
N GLN A 74 17.68 -7.16 0.24
CA GLN A 74 18.11 -8.00 -0.86
C GLN A 74 16.97 -8.92 -1.33
N VAL A 75 16.69 -8.86 -2.63
CA VAL A 75 15.78 -9.74 -3.35
C VAL A 75 16.61 -10.58 -4.31
N THR A 76 16.38 -11.88 -4.27
CA THR A 76 17.34 -12.88 -4.70
C THR A 76 16.61 -13.94 -5.50
N SER A 77 17.16 -14.37 -6.63
CA SER A 77 16.50 -15.34 -7.51
C SER A 77 16.57 -16.74 -6.91
N GLY A 78 15.55 -17.54 -7.20
CA GLY A 78 15.27 -18.78 -6.48
C GLY A 78 14.90 -18.53 -5.01
N HIS A 79 14.14 -19.43 -4.40
CA HIS A 79 13.73 -19.24 -3.02
C HIS A 79 14.55 -20.07 -2.01
N PRO A 80 15.07 -19.48 -0.93
CA PRO A 80 15.88 -20.21 0.07
C PRO A 80 15.12 -21.34 0.78
N SER A 81 13.79 -21.25 0.88
CA SER A 81 12.97 -22.27 1.57
C SER A 81 12.66 -23.50 0.71
N GLY A 82 13.34 -23.67 -0.44
CA GLY A 82 13.09 -24.78 -1.36
C GLY A 82 11.78 -24.66 -2.13
N TRP A 83 11.16 -23.48 -2.13
CA TRP A 83 9.96 -23.21 -2.91
C TRP A 83 10.33 -23.19 -4.40
N THR A 84 9.69 -24.06 -5.18
CA THR A 84 9.89 -24.18 -6.63
C THR A 84 8.54 -24.35 -7.32
N ASN A 85 8.35 -23.68 -8.44
CA ASN A 85 7.16 -23.89 -9.29
C ASN A 85 7.48 -24.71 -10.56
N SER A 86 8.68 -25.30 -10.65
CA SER A 86 9.12 -26.11 -11.78
C SER A 86 9.47 -27.52 -11.35
N SER A 87 9.10 -28.51 -12.17
CA SER A 87 9.58 -29.89 -12.05
C SER A 87 11.00 -30.07 -12.59
N ALA A 88 11.53 -29.08 -13.32
CA ALA A 88 12.91 -29.10 -13.76
C ALA A 88 13.81 -29.00 -12.53
N ALA A 89 14.73 -29.95 -12.36
CA ALA A 89 15.76 -29.90 -11.33
C ALA A 89 16.85 -28.85 -11.67
N ALA A 90 16.43 -27.65 -12.09
CA ALA A 90 17.31 -26.55 -12.45
C ALA A 90 17.90 -25.92 -11.18
N LEU A 91 19.20 -25.65 -11.23
CA LEU A 91 19.96 -24.99 -10.18
C LEU A 91 20.50 -23.67 -10.72
N LEU A 92 20.39 -22.60 -9.94
CA LEU A 92 20.96 -21.31 -10.30
C LEU A 92 22.49 -21.39 -10.31
N SER A 93 23.09 -21.24 -11.49
CA SER A 93 24.53 -21.19 -11.68
C SER A 93 25.11 -19.79 -11.44
N TYR A 94 24.34 -18.75 -11.70
CA TYR A 94 24.68 -17.34 -11.54
C TYR A 94 23.43 -16.54 -11.19
N ASP A 95 23.58 -15.54 -10.31
CA ASP A 95 22.50 -14.64 -9.92
C ASP A 95 23.10 -13.25 -9.61
N VAL A 96 22.36 -12.18 -9.92
CA VAL A 96 22.67 -10.80 -9.56
C VAL A 96 21.59 -10.31 -8.61
N PRO A 97 21.91 -10.11 -7.33
CA PRO A 97 20.89 -9.75 -6.36
C PRO A 97 20.46 -8.30 -6.55
N HIS A 98 19.16 -8.05 -6.38
CA HIS A 98 18.56 -6.73 -6.51
C HIS A 98 18.13 -6.19 -5.15
N GLN A 99 17.99 -4.87 -5.02
CA GLN A 99 17.41 -4.26 -3.81
C GLN A 99 15.94 -3.94 -4.06
N ALA A 100 15.08 -4.27 -3.10
CA ALA A 100 13.68 -3.84 -3.13
C ALA A 100 13.62 -2.30 -3.12
N PRO A 101 12.92 -1.66 -4.08
CA PRO A 101 13.02 -0.22 -4.25
C PRO A 101 12.21 0.57 -3.21
N TRP A 102 11.23 -0.04 -2.54
CA TRP A 102 10.39 0.63 -1.55
C TRP A 102 10.74 0.18 -0.15
N ASN A 103 11.14 1.15 0.68
CA ASN A 103 11.46 0.93 2.09
C ASN A 103 10.25 1.25 2.99
N TRP A 104 10.52 1.40 4.29
CA TRP A 104 9.53 1.73 5.32
C TRP A 104 8.72 3.01 5.06
N ARG A 105 9.24 3.97 4.27
CA ARG A 105 8.56 5.24 3.97
C ARG A 105 7.25 5.00 3.25
N VAL A 106 7.20 3.99 2.38
CA VAL A 106 5.98 3.62 1.67
C VAL A 106 4.87 3.20 2.62
N SER A 107 5.21 2.36 3.59
CA SER A 107 4.29 1.95 4.65
C SER A 107 3.85 3.13 5.52
N LEU A 108 4.76 4.07 5.81
CA LEU A 108 4.40 5.22 6.63
C LEU A 108 3.52 6.24 5.89
N TYR A 109 3.78 6.48 4.61
CA TYR A 109 2.95 7.41 3.84
C TYR A 109 1.59 6.80 3.47
N THR A 110 1.45 5.47 3.36
CA THR A 110 0.12 4.84 3.23
C THR A 110 -0.70 5.02 4.50
N TRP A 111 -0.07 4.85 5.66
CA TRP A 111 -0.69 5.00 6.97
C TRP A 111 -1.10 6.45 7.27
N THR A 112 -0.19 7.42 7.10
CA THR A 112 -0.50 8.85 7.30
C THR A 112 -1.56 9.35 6.33
N LYS A 113 -1.54 8.89 5.07
CA LYS A 113 -2.59 9.19 4.07
C LYS A 113 -3.93 8.60 4.48
N GLY A 114 -3.94 7.38 5.02
CA GLY A 114 -5.12 6.73 5.58
C GLY A 114 -5.71 7.54 6.73
N ILE A 115 -4.87 8.00 7.67
CA ILE A 115 -5.27 8.91 8.75
C ILE A 115 -5.87 10.19 8.15
N ALA A 116 -5.23 10.79 7.15
CA ALA A 116 -5.68 12.04 6.56
C ALA A 116 -7.08 11.93 5.94
N ALA A 117 -7.27 10.94 5.07
CA ALA A 117 -8.56 10.70 4.43
C ALA A 117 -9.63 10.30 5.47
N GLY A 118 -9.29 9.42 6.40
CA GLY A 118 -10.18 8.93 7.44
C GLY A 118 -10.67 10.01 8.41
N ALA A 119 -9.75 10.86 8.88
CA ALA A 119 -10.05 11.93 9.81
C ALA A 119 -11.09 12.93 9.25
N TYR A 120 -11.15 13.07 7.92
CA TYR A 120 -12.17 13.86 7.25
C TYR A 120 -13.46 13.05 6.96
N LEU A 121 -13.32 11.82 6.44
CA LEU A 121 -14.45 10.98 6.01
C LEU A 121 -15.35 10.56 7.18
N VAL A 122 -14.78 10.11 8.29
CA VAL A 122 -15.55 9.57 9.43
C VAL A 122 -16.58 10.58 9.97
N PRO A 123 -16.19 11.79 10.42
CA PRO A 123 -17.15 12.78 10.90
C PRO A 123 -18.09 13.27 9.80
N LEU A 124 -17.63 13.36 8.55
CA LEU A 124 -18.50 13.73 7.44
C LEU A 124 -19.62 12.71 7.20
N LEU A 125 -19.30 11.41 7.20
CA LEU A 125 -20.30 10.35 7.04
C LEU A 125 -21.31 10.35 8.19
N TRP A 126 -20.88 10.64 9.43
CA TRP A 126 -21.79 10.79 10.55
C TRP A 126 -22.69 12.02 10.44
N ILE A 127 -22.17 13.14 9.94
CA ILE A 127 -22.99 14.32 9.65
C ILE A 127 -24.07 13.97 8.63
N LEU A 128 -23.69 13.32 7.53
CA LEU A 128 -24.62 12.89 6.48
C LEU A 128 -25.63 11.86 7.00
N GLY A 129 -25.24 11.01 7.95
CA GLY A 129 -26.11 10.08 8.66
C GLY A 129 -26.97 10.71 9.78
N GLY A 130 -26.81 12.01 10.07
CA GLY A 130 -27.55 12.73 11.10
C GLY A 130 -27.07 12.51 12.55
N TRP A 131 -25.88 11.92 12.73
CA TRP A 131 -25.33 11.54 14.04
C TRP A 131 -24.37 12.59 14.62
N LEU A 132 -23.95 13.56 13.81
CA LEU A 132 -23.10 14.66 14.22
C LEU A 132 -23.63 15.98 13.61
N PRO A 133 -23.75 17.07 14.38
CA PRO A 133 -24.16 18.35 13.83
C PRO A 133 -23.02 19.00 13.01
N TRP A 134 -23.38 19.72 11.95
CA TRP A 134 -22.45 20.53 11.14
C TRP A 134 -21.67 21.58 11.93
N THR A 135 -22.12 21.93 13.14
CA THR A 135 -21.50 22.91 14.04
C THR A 135 -20.56 22.27 15.06
N SER A 136 -20.36 20.94 15.04
CA SER A 136 -19.48 20.26 15.98
C SER A 136 -18.03 20.75 15.85
N ALA A 137 -17.37 20.99 16.99
CA ALA A 137 -15.94 21.29 17.03
C ALA A 137 -15.07 20.17 16.42
N LEU A 138 -15.56 18.91 16.46
CA LEU A 138 -14.88 17.78 15.82
C LEU A 138 -14.80 17.98 14.30
N TRP A 139 -15.89 18.43 13.68
CA TRP A 139 -15.96 18.67 12.23
C TRP A 139 -15.28 19.96 11.81
N LEU A 140 -15.53 21.06 12.53
CA LEU A 140 -15.03 22.38 12.14
C LEU A 140 -13.51 22.53 12.33
N TRP A 141 -12.94 21.81 13.31
CA TRP A 141 -11.55 22.02 13.71
C TRP A 141 -10.73 20.73 13.71
N ALA A 142 -11.07 19.76 14.56
CA ALA A 142 -10.22 18.59 14.76
C ALA A 142 -10.03 17.76 13.48
N ALA A 143 -11.11 17.50 12.75
CA ALA A 143 -11.09 16.74 11.51
C ALA A 143 -10.20 17.37 10.42
N PRO A 144 -10.42 18.62 9.98
CA PRO A 144 -9.61 19.21 8.92
C PRO A 144 -8.17 19.50 9.35
N ILE A 145 -7.91 19.83 10.62
CA ILE A 145 -6.54 20.06 11.12
C ILE A 145 -5.76 18.75 11.19
N LEU A 146 -6.34 17.69 11.78
CA LEU A 146 -5.70 16.37 11.83
C LEU A 146 -5.48 15.83 10.41
N ALA A 147 -6.48 15.96 9.54
CA ALA A 147 -6.36 15.55 8.14
C ALA A 147 -5.26 16.31 7.42
N GLY A 148 -5.19 17.64 7.59
CA GLY A 148 -4.15 18.48 7.00
C GLY A 148 -2.75 18.16 7.49
N ALA A 149 -2.58 17.94 8.80
CA ALA A 149 -1.30 17.56 9.39
C ALA A 149 -0.83 16.19 8.89
N ALA A 150 -1.72 15.20 8.86
CA ALA A 150 -1.40 13.87 8.34
C ALA A 150 -1.10 13.89 6.84
N LEU A 151 -1.85 14.67 6.05
CA LEU A 151 -1.62 14.84 4.61
C LEU A 151 -0.32 15.58 4.30
N ALA A 152 0.04 16.59 5.12
CA ALA A 152 1.33 17.26 5.03
C ALA A 152 2.48 16.30 5.33
N ALA A 153 2.34 15.43 6.36
CA ALA A 153 3.30 14.37 6.64
C ALA A 153 3.41 13.39 5.46
N THR A 154 2.29 12.98 4.85
CA THR A 154 2.27 12.19 3.61
C THR A 154 3.06 12.88 2.50
N GLY A 155 2.81 14.17 2.25
CA GLY A 155 3.51 14.95 1.23
C GLY A 155 5.02 15.02 1.47
N ALA A 156 5.43 15.29 2.71
CA ALA A 156 6.85 15.32 3.10
C ALA A 156 7.54 13.96 2.90
N LEU A 157 6.88 12.87 3.30
CA LEU A 157 7.38 11.51 3.13
C LEU A 157 7.49 11.12 1.65
N LEU A 158 6.50 11.48 0.83
CA LEU A 158 6.53 11.25 -0.61
C LEU A 158 7.70 11.98 -1.28
N ILE A 159 7.95 13.24 -0.92
CA ILE A 159 9.10 13.99 -1.45
C ILE A 159 10.41 13.38 -0.96
N ALA A 160 10.51 13.02 0.32
CA ALA A 160 11.70 12.41 0.89
C ALA A 160 12.02 11.03 0.29
N ASP A 161 11.01 10.29 -0.18
CA ASP A 161 11.17 8.99 -0.84
C ASP A 161 11.72 9.09 -2.27
N LEU A 162 11.67 10.28 -2.89
CA LEU A 162 12.30 10.51 -4.19
C LEU A 162 13.83 10.44 -4.08
N LYS A 163 14.48 9.79 -5.05
CA LYS A 163 15.94 9.84 -5.20
C LYS A 163 16.46 11.25 -5.51
N HIS A 164 15.64 12.06 -6.20
CA HIS A 164 15.91 13.43 -6.60
C HIS A 164 14.76 14.34 -6.13
N PRO A 165 14.69 14.67 -4.83
CA PRO A 165 13.57 15.41 -4.24
C PRO A 165 13.39 16.80 -4.86
N GLU A 166 14.48 17.42 -5.35
CA GLU A 166 14.45 18.72 -6.01
C GLU A 166 13.60 18.74 -7.29
N ARG A 167 13.34 17.57 -7.89
CA ARG A 167 12.59 17.43 -9.14
C ARG A 167 11.09 17.19 -8.92
N PHE A 168 10.59 17.22 -7.68
CA PHE A 168 9.19 16.90 -7.39
C PHE A 168 8.20 17.79 -8.15
N TYR A 169 8.54 19.06 -8.39
CA TYR A 169 7.70 20.02 -9.11
C TYR A 169 7.44 19.61 -10.58
N LEU A 170 8.26 18.71 -11.15
CA LEU A 170 8.04 18.15 -12.49
C LEU A 170 6.76 17.32 -12.58
N ILE A 171 6.27 16.77 -11.46
CA ILE A 171 4.98 16.08 -11.42
C ILE A 171 3.84 17.02 -11.83
N PHE A 172 3.91 18.29 -11.41
CA PHE A 172 2.89 19.30 -11.70
C PHE A 172 3.13 20.05 -13.01
N THR A 173 4.39 20.25 -13.39
CA THR A 173 4.76 21.04 -14.59
C THR A 173 4.92 20.19 -15.86
N ARG A 174 5.21 18.89 -15.73
CA ARG A 174 5.36 17.93 -16.86
C ARG A 174 4.66 16.59 -16.55
N PRO A 175 3.33 16.60 -16.36
CA PRO A 175 2.59 15.42 -15.93
C PRO A 175 2.55 14.32 -16.99
N GLN A 176 2.85 13.08 -16.58
CA GLN A 176 2.53 11.87 -17.36
C GLN A 176 1.21 11.27 -16.87
N TRP A 177 0.10 11.59 -17.54
CA TRP A 177 -1.27 11.28 -17.09
C TRP A 177 -1.63 9.79 -17.07
N SER A 178 -0.82 8.92 -17.66
CA SER A 178 -0.97 7.47 -17.51
C SER A 178 -0.43 6.93 -16.18
N SER A 179 0.33 7.73 -15.43
CA SER A 179 0.91 7.36 -14.15
C SER A 179 -0.05 7.63 -12.98
N TRP A 180 -0.29 6.63 -12.14
CA TRP A 180 -1.04 6.80 -10.90
C TRP A 180 -0.30 7.59 -9.84
N LEU A 181 1.03 7.70 -9.93
CA LEU A 181 1.81 8.61 -9.09
C LEU A 181 1.43 10.07 -9.37
N VAL A 182 1.34 10.44 -10.66
CA VAL A 182 0.93 11.79 -11.08
C VAL A 182 -0.52 12.05 -10.69
N ARG A 183 -1.45 11.15 -11.04
CA ARG A 183 -2.87 11.30 -10.65
C ARG A 183 -3.03 11.44 -9.13
N GLY A 184 -2.32 10.64 -8.36
CA GLY A 184 -2.30 10.70 -6.90
C GLY A 184 -1.82 12.03 -6.34
N ALA A 185 -0.77 12.63 -6.93
CA ALA A 185 -0.29 13.94 -6.52
C ALA A 185 -1.33 15.06 -6.72
N PHE A 186 -2.07 15.03 -7.84
CA PHE A 186 -3.17 15.97 -8.07
C PHE A 186 -4.36 15.73 -7.13
N ILE A 187 -4.67 14.47 -6.80
CA ILE A 187 -5.70 14.14 -5.80
C ILE A 187 -5.32 14.69 -4.42
N ILE A 188 -4.07 14.47 -3.97
CA ILE A 188 -3.57 15.00 -2.70
C ILE A 188 -3.60 16.53 -2.71
N ALA A 189 -3.16 17.19 -3.80
CA ALA A 189 -3.19 18.64 -3.91
C ALA A 189 -4.62 19.20 -3.82
N ALA A 190 -5.58 18.56 -4.50
CA ALA A 190 -6.98 18.92 -4.42
C ALA A 190 -7.53 18.73 -3.00
N PHE A 191 -7.17 17.64 -2.32
CA PHE A 191 -7.59 17.41 -0.94
C PHE A 191 -7.00 18.44 0.03
N SER A 192 -5.72 18.78 -0.12
CA SER A 192 -5.08 19.88 0.61
C SER A 192 -5.83 21.20 0.42
N GLY A 193 -6.28 21.49 -0.81
CA GLY A 193 -7.11 22.66 -1.11
C GLY A 193 -8.44 22.64 -0.36
N VAL A 194 -9.16 21.52 -0.37
CA VAL A 194 -10.41 21.35 0.40
C VAL A 194 -10.19 21.61 1.89
N LEU A 195 -9.14 21.01 2.46
CA LEU A 195 -8.81 21.14 3.89
C LEU A 195 -8.44 22.59 4.24
N ALA A 196 -7.62 23.25 3.41
CA ALA A 196 -7.23 24.64 3.60
C ALA A 196 -8.44 25.57 3.57
N VAL A 197 -9.32 25.44 2.56
CA VAL A 197 -10.54 26.26 2.48
C VAL A 197 -11.47 25.95 3.66
N HIS A 198 -11.56 24.70 4.11
CA HIS A 198 -12.36 24.34 5.28
C HIS A 198 -11.86 25.08 6.55
N VAL A 199 -10.56 25.01 6.85
CA VAL A 199 -9.98 25.68 8.02
C VAL A 199 -10.13 27.19 7.93
N VAL A 200 -9.82 27.80 6.77
CA VAL A 200 -9.95 29.24 6.56
C VAL A 200 -11.42 29.68 6.70
N ALA A 201 -12.37 28.93 6.16
CA ALA A 201 -13.79 29.22 6.33
C ALA A 201 -14.22 29.15 7.81
N GLY A 202 -13.68 28.20 8.58
CA GLY A 202 -13.88 28.14 10.03
C GLY A 202 -13.37 29.39 10.74
N LEU A 203 -12.17 29.86 10.40
CA LEU A 203 -11.56 31.07 10.96
C LEU A 203 -12.34 32.34 10.62
N LEU A 204 -12.90 32.43 9.40
CA LEU A 204 -13.71 33.56 8.94
C LEU A 204 -15.18 33.49 9.40
N GLY A 205 -15.58 32.45 10.14
CA GLY A 205 -16.95 32.25 10.59
C GLY A 205 -17.96 31.91 9.48
N TRP A 206 -17.50 31.44 8.33
CA TRP A 206 -18.33 31.11 7.16
C TRP A 206 -19.02 29.76 7.33
N GLY A 207 -20.02 29.67 8.22
CA GLY A 207 -20.67 28.40 8.59
C GLY A 207 -21.34 27.60 7.46
N ARG A 208 -21.57 28.21 6.28
CA ARG A 208 -22.08 27.49 5.08
C ARG A 208 -20.96 26.80 4.29
N ALA A 209 -19.73 27.30 4.33
CA ALA A 209 -18.65 26.82 3.48
C ALA A 209 -18.21 25.38 3.78
N PRO A 210 -18.01 24.94 5.05
CA PRO A 210 -17.75 23.53 5.36
C PRO A 210 -18.83 22.57 4.83
N ARG A 211 -20.09 23.02 4.79
CA ARG A 211 -21.20 22.23 4.25
C ARG A 211 -21.10 22.07 2.73
N LEU A 212 -20.77 23.15 2.02
CA LEU A 212 -20.57 23.11 0.57
C LEU A 212 -19.32 22.31 0.19
N LEU A 213 -18.25 22.40 0.99
CA LEU A 213 -17.02 21.63 0.81
C LEU A 213 -17.19 20.13 1.05
N ALA A 214 -18.25 19.69 1.73
CA ALA A 214 -18.56 18.27 1.86
C ALA A 214 -18.77 17.60 0.50
N LEU A 215 -19.37 18.31 -0.47
CA LEU A 215 -19.67 17.78 -1.80
C LEU A 215 -18.41 17.38 -2.58
N PRO A 216 -17.39 18.25 -2.78
CA PRO A 216 -16.13 17.82 -3.37
C PRO A 216 -15.22 17.07 -2.38
N GLY A 217 -15.31 17.38 -1.09
CA GLY A 217 -14.43 16.80 -0.06
C GLY A 217 -14.64 15.31 0.15
N LEU A 218 -15.87 14.80 0.10
CA LEU A 218 -16.16 13.38 0.23
C LEU A 218 -15.48 12.53 -0.87
N PRO A 219 -15.72 12.77 -2.18
CA PRO A 219 -15.09 11.98 -3.23
C PRO A 219 -13.57 12.19 -3.26
N ILE A 220 -13.06 13.40 -2.99
CA ILE A 220 -11.62 13.66 -3.00
C ILE A 220 -10.91 12.96 -1.83
N ALA A 221 -11.49 12.95 -0.63
CA ALA A 221 -10.95 12.20 0.51
C ALA A 221 -11.00 10.69 0.26
N ALA A 222 -12.08 10.17 -0.31
CA ALA A 222 -12.18 8.77 -0.71
C ALA A 222 -11.14 8.41 -1.78
N LEU A 223 -10.97 9.24 -2.82
CA LEU A 223 -9.93 9.06 -3.83
C LEU A 223 -8.52 9.14 -3.20
N THR A 224 -8.31 10.00 -2.22
CA THR A 224 -7.05 10.09 -1.46
C THR A 224 -6.76 8.78 -0.73
N ALA A 225 -7.76 8.16 -0.09
CA ALA A 225 -7.59 6.84 0.51
C ALA A 225 -7.20 5.78 -0.54
N VAL A 226 -7.89 5.79 -1.69
CA VAL A 226 -7.90 4.65 -2.61
C VAL A 226 -6.81 4.71 -3.70
N TYR A 227 -6.34 5.88 -4.15
CA TYR A 227 -5.48 5.98 -5.35
C TYR A 227 -4.21 5.12 -5.29
N THR A 228 -3.65 4.90 -4.10
CA THR A 228 -2.44 4.08 -3.94
C THR A 228 -2.68 2.61 -4.30
N ALA A 229 -3.91 2.10 -4.18
CA ALA A 229 -4.23 0.74 -4.63
C ALA A 229 -4.02 0.60 -6.14
N TYR A 230 -4.37 1.63 -6.91
CA TYR A 230 -4.12 1.65 -8.35
C TYR A 230 -2.63 1.86 -8.69
N LEU A 231 -1.89 2.60 -7.86
CA LEU A 231 -0.43 2.71 -7.98
C LEU A 231 0.24 1.34 -7.77
N PHE A 232 -0.22 0.57 -6.79
CA PHE A 232 0.21 -0.81 -6.54
C PHE A 232 -0.15 -1.73 -7.72
N ALA A 233 -1.39 -1.66 -8.23
CA ALA A 233 -1.81 -2.42 -9.41
C ALA A 233 -1.02 -2.05 -10.68
N GLN A 234 -0.53 -0.81 -10.80
CA GLN A 234 0.31 -0.37 -11.92
C GLN A 234 1.69 -1.04 -11.93
N ALA A 235 2.18 -1.52 -10.78
CA ALA A 235 3.40 -2.32 -10.69
C ALA A 235 3.14 -3.79 -11.09
N ARG A 236 2.80 -4.01 -12.37
CA ARG A 236 2.32 -5.29 -12.94
C ARG A 236 3.21 -6.52 -12.70
N ALA A 237 4.48 -6.32 -12.38
CA ALA A 237 5.39 -7.41 -12.06
C ALA A 237 5.17 -8.00 -10.65
N ARG A 238 4.51 -7.26 -9.75
CA ARG A 238 4.23 -7.67 -8.36
C ARG A 238 2.79 -8.15 -8.27
N ASP A 239 2.62 -9.46 -8.14
CA ASP A 239 1.30 -10.08 -8.29
C ASP A 239 0.39 -9.88 -7.09
N LEU A 240 0.94 -9.86 -5.87
CA LEU A 240 0.18 -9.61 -4.64
C LEU A 240 -0.61 -8.29 -4.70
N TRP A 241 0.01 -7.27 -5.29
CA TRP A 241 -0.55 -5.93 -5.40
C TRP A 241 -1.62 -5.74 -6.48
N GLN A 242 -1.83 -6.74 -7.33
CA GLN A 242 -2.86 -6.73 -8.35
C GLN A 242 -4.23 -7.19 -7.80
N ASN A 243 -4.40 -7.21 -6.48
CA ASN A 243 -5.65 -7.59 -5.83
C ASN A 243 -6.77 -6.55 -6.13
N PRO A 244 -7.88 -6.94 -6.79
CA PRO A 244 -9.03 -6.06 -7.05
C PRO A 244 -9.74 -5.54 -5.80
N LEU A 245 -9.54 -6.19 -4.64
CA LEU A 245 -10.10 -5.79 -3.34
C LEU A 245 -9.22 -4.79 -2.58
N LEU A 246 -8.04 -4.46 -3.10
CA LEU A 246 -7.16 -3.48 -2.47
C LEU A 246 -7.77 -2.07 -2.40
N PRO A 247 -8.47 -1.54 -3.44
CA PRO A 247 -9.18 -0.27 -3.36
C PRO A 247 -10.19 -0.18 -2.20
N PRO A 248 -11.19 -1.09 -2.06
CA PRO A 248 -12.10 -1.04 -0.92
C PRO A 248 -11.40 -1.32 0.42
N HIS A 249 -10.35 -2.15 0.46
CA HIS A 249 -9.58 -2.37 1.69
C HIS A 249 -8.87 -1.09 2.15
N PHE A 250 -8.29 -0.30 1.24
CA PHE A 250 -7.69 1.00 1.58
C PHE A 250 -8.70 2.05 2.02
N LEU A 251 -9.91 2.08 1.43
CA LEU A 251 -10.97 2.96 1.93
C LEU A 251 -11.36 2.59 3.37
N LEU A 252 -11.49 1.29 3.64
CA LEU A 252 -11.79 0.78 4.98
C LEU A 252 -10.65 1.08 5.98
N GLN A 253 -9.39 0.89 5.58
CA GLN A 253 -8.23 1.23 6.39
C GLN A 253 -8.18 2.72 6.73
N ALA A 254 -8.60 3.60 5.81
CA ALA A 254 -8.76 5.02 6.11
C ALA A 254 -9.83 5.25 7.18
N VAL A 255 -11.00 4.59 7.11
CA VAL A 255 -12.04 4.69 8.16
C VAL A 255 -11.49 4.21 9.52
N LEU A 256 -10.75 3.11 9.56
CA LEU A 256 -10.10 2.58 10.76
C LEU A 256 -9.10 3.59 11.33
N ALA A 257 -8.16 4.05 10.50
CA ALA A 257 -7.09 4.97 10.90
C ALA A 257 -7.66 6.32 11.36
N GLY A 258 -8.64 6.86 10.63
CA GLY A 258 -9.34 8.09 10.99
C GLY A 258 -10.10 7.99 12.30
N SER A 259 -10.84 6.89 12.51
CA SER A 259 -11.60 6.67 13.75
C SER A 259 -10.68 6.60 14.97
N ALA A 260 -9.56 5.88 14.84
CA ALA A 260 -8.57 5.76 15.90
C ALA A 260 -7.85 7.09 16.16
N ALA A 261 -7.39 7.79 15.11
CA ALA A 261 -6.66 9.04 15.25
C ALA A 261 -7.53 10.19 15.80
N LEU A 262 -8.83 10.20 15.51
CA LEU A 262 -9.78 11.17 16.06
C LEU A 262 -10.13 10.92 17.52
N PHE A 263 -9.95 9.70 18.04
CA PHE A 263 -10.38 9.32 19.39
C PHE A 263 -9.93 10.28 20.51
N PRO A 264 -8.62 10.61 20.66
CA PRO A 264 -8.18 11.54 21.70
C PRO A 264 -8.79 12.94 21.55
N LEU A 265 -8.96 13.42 20.32
CA LEU A 265 -9.56 14.74 20.03
C LEU A 265 -11.07 14.74 20.32
N ALA A 266 -11.76 13.66 19.98
CA ALA A 266 -13.17 13.48 20.30
C ALA A 266 -13.40 13.37 21.81
N ALA A 267 -12.51 12.69 22.54
CA ALA A 267 -12.60 12.59 24.00
C ALA A 267 -12.50 13.96 24.68
N TRP A 268 -11.72 14.88 24.11
CA TRP A 268 -11.57 16.23 24.63
C TRP A 268 -12.69 17.18 24.18
N LEU A 269 -13.05 17.16 22.90
CA LEU A 269 -13.95 18.15 22.30
C LEU A 269 -15.43 17.75 22.32
N ASN A 270 -15.72 16.46 22.16
CA ASN A 270 -17.09 15.95 22.01
C ASN A 270 -17.24 14.54 22.63
N PRO A 271 -17.23 14.40 23.97
CA PRO A 271 -17.32 13.09 24.64
C PRO A 271 -18.56 12.27 24.23
N GLY A 272 -19.65 12.94 23.84
CA GLY A 272 -20.89 12.29 23.40
C GLY A 272 -20.75 11.40 22.16
N VAL A 273 -19.70 11.58 21.35
CA VAL A 273 -19.49 10.79 20.13
C VAL A 273 -18.49 9.65 20.29
N LEU A 274 -17.94 9.45 21.50
CA LEU A 274 -16.97 8.39 21.76
C LEU A 274 -17.54 6.99 21.52
N ARG A 275 -18.79 6.74 21.92
CA ARG A 275 -19.41 5.43 21.74
C ARG A 275 -19.64 5.10 20.25
N PRO A 276 -20.23 5.98 19.43
CA PRO A 276 -20.25 5.80 17.97
C PRO A 276 -18.86 5.62 17.36
N LEU A 277 -17.84 6.33 17.87
CA LEU A 277 -16.46 6.23 17.38
C LEU A 277 -15.88 4.84 17.62
N LEU A 278 -16.09 4.30 18.82
CA LEU A 278 -15.64 2.96 19.19
C LEU A 278 -16.38 1.89 18.37
N TRP A 279 -17.67 2.06 18.08
CA TRP A 279 -18.39 1.15 17.16
C TRP A 279 -17.85 1.23 15.73
N THR A 280 -17.52 2.42 15.25
CA THR A 280 -16.92 2.61 13.92
C THR A 280 -15.53 1.99 13.85
N LEU A 281 -14.71 2.17 14.90
CA LEU A 281 -13.39 1.56 15.02
C LEU A 281 -13.49 0.02 15.12
N ALA A 282 -14.43 -0.51 15.90
CA ALA A 282 -14.67 -1.94 15.99
C ALA A 282 -15.09 -2.53 14.64
N GLY A 283 -16.11 -1.95 13.98
CA GLY A 283 -16.59 -2.42 12.68
C GLY A 283 -15.51 -2.37 11.60
N SER A 284 -14.75 -1.28 11.54
CA SER A 284 -13.66 -1.14 10.56
C SER A 284 -12.47 -2.07 10.86
N SER A 285 -12.14 -2.30 12.13
CA SER A 285 -11.10 -3.27 12.53
C SER A 285 -11.51 -4.70 12.22
N LEU A 286 -12.77 -5.08 12.48
CA LEU A 286 -13.30 -6.39 12.13
C LEU A 286 -13.22 -6.64 10.63
N LEU A 287 -13.76 -5.70 9.83
CA LEU A 287 -13.71 -5.82 8.38
C LEU A 287 -12.26 -5.85 7.88
N HIS A 288 -11.35 -5.05 8.46
CA HIS A 288 -9.94 -5.06 8.09
C HIS A 288 -9.33 -6.45 8.30
N LEU A 289 -9.57 -7.06 9.46
CA LEU A 289 -9.13 -8.42 9.77
C LEU A 289 -9.75 -9.46 8.84
N LEU A 290 -11.01 -9.29 8.40
CA LEU A 290 -11.65 -10.18 7.43
C LEU A 290 -11.03 -10.07 6.03
N PHE A 291 -10.68 -8.84 5.58
CA PHE A 291 -9.91 -8.66 4.34
C PHE A 291 -8.52 -9.33 4.45
N VAL A 292 -7.83 -9.14 5.57
CA VAL A 292 -6.52 -9.77 5.83
C VAL A 292 -6.65 -11.29 5.82
N TRP A 293 -7.67 -11.83 6.49
CA TRP A 293 -7.97 -13.26 6.54
C TRP A 293 -8.24 -13.83 5.14
N GLY A 294 -9.07 -13.14 4.36
CA GLY A 294 -9.36 -13.50 2.96
C GLY A 294 -8.10 -13.57 2.09
N GLU A 295 -7.22 -12.57 2.19
CA GLU A 295 -5.93 -12.55 1.47
C GLU A 295 -5.05 -13.75 1.82
N THR A 296 -5.08 -14.22 3.07
CA THR A 296 -4.19 -15.30 3.52
C THR A 296 -4.69 -16.72 3.24
N ILE A 297 -5.99 -16.91 3.07
CA ILE A 297 -6.60 -18.25 2.93
C ILE A 297 -6.94 -18.59 1.49
N LEU A 298 -7.34 -17.59 0.71
CA LEU A 298 -7.69 -17.83 -0.68
C LEU A 298 -6.46 -18.29 -1.46
N SER A 299 -6.69 -19.23 -2.38
CA SER A 299 -5.64 -19.66 -3.30
C SER A 299 -5.28 -18.50 -4.21
N HIS A 300 -3.98 -18.28 -4.39
CA HIS A 300 -3.49 -17.23 -5.26
C HIS A 300 -3.38 -17.77 -6.68
N ALA A 301 -3.85 -16.99 -7.66
CA ALA A 301 -3.88 -17.40 -9.07
C ALA A 301 -2.49 -17.64 -9.68
N THR A 302 -1.44 -17.05 -9.09
CA THR A 302 -0.08 -17.19 -9.59
C THR A 302 0.87 -17.66 -8.51
N ALA A 303 1.91 -18.38 -8.95
CA ALA A 303 2.97 -18.88 -8.10
C ALA A 303 3.70 -17.69 -7.40
N HIS A 304 3.92 -16.58 -8.11
CA HIS A 304 4.49 -15.36 -7.53
C HIS A 304 3.63 -14.75 -6.43
N ALA A 305 2.31 -14.69 -6.60
CA ALA A 305 1.41 -14.17 -5.56
C ALA A 305 1.38 -15.09 -4.33
N ALA A 306 1.37 -16.41 -4.54
CA ALA A 306 1.46 -17.39 -3.46
C ALA A 306 2.76 -17.26 -2.67
N LEU A 307 3.90 -17.04 -3.35
CA LEU A 307 5.18 -16.82 -2.69
C LEU A 307 5.20 -15.49 -1.91
N ALA A 308 4.65 -14.42 -2.46
CA ALA A 308 4.53 -13.15 -1.74
C ALA A 308 3.68 -13.32 -0.46
N ALA A 309 2.54 -14.00 -0.53
CA ALA A 309 1.71 -14.30 0.63
C ALA A 309 2.44 -15.20 1.65
N HIS A 310 3.25 -16.16 1.18
CA HIS A 310 4.11 -16.95 2.04
C HIS A 310 5.13 -16.08 2.78
N GLU A 311 5.82 -15.18 2.08
CA GLU A 311 6.78 -14.26 2.68
C GLU A 311 6.15 -13.31 3.71
N MET A 312 4.89 -12.93 3.49
CA MET A 312 4.10 -12.15 4.42
C MET A 312 3.76 -12.93 5.70
N VAL A 313 3.25 -14.17 5.58
CA VAL A 313 2.65 -14.92 6.71
C VAL A 313 3.66 -15.81 7.45
N ARG A 314 4.62 -16.41 6.73
CA ARG A 314 5.54 -17.43 7.24
C ARG A 314 7.02 -17.10 7.00
N GLY A 315 7.33 -16.31 5.98
CA GLY A 315 8.69 -15.93 5.60
C GLY A 315 9.21 -14.68 6.31
N ALA A 316 9.96 -13.85 5.58
CA ALA A 316 10.75 -12.75 6.13
C ALA A 316 9.92 -11.69 6.87
N HIS A 317 8.66 -11.48 6.48
CA HIS A 317 7.81 -10.41 7.01
C HIS A 317 6.77 -10.88 8.04
N ARG A 318 6.83 -12.15 8.46
CA ARG A 318 5.87 -12.75 9.41
C ARG A 318 5.74 -11.99 10.72
N ARG A 319 6.83 -11.41 11.24
CA ARG A 319 6.81 -10.69 12.51
C ARG A 319 5.90 -9.47 12.42
N PHE A 320 6.10 -8.64 11.39
CA PHE A 320 5.23 -7.49 11.14
C PHE A 320 3.79 -7.90 10.87
N PHE A 321 3.57 -8.96 10.09
CA PHE A 321 2.23 -9.46 9.79
C PHE A 321 1.47 -9.88 11.04
N TRP A 322 2.03 -10.79 11.85
CA TRP A 322 1.36 -11.30 13.04
C TRP A 322 1.26 -10.26 14.16
N THR A 323 2.24 -9.36 14.31
CA THR A 323 2.11 -8.20 15.19
C THR A 323 0.99 -7.28 14.73
N GLY A 324 0.87 -7.04 13.41
CA GLY A 324 -0.22 -6.26 12.83
C GLY A 324 -1.60 -6.84 13.13
N VAL A 325 -1.77 -8.14 12.85
CA VAL A 325 -3.01 -8.89 13.14
C VAL A 325 -3.33 -8.87 14.64
N GLY A 326 -2.35 -9.15 15.50
CA GLY A 326 -2.53 -9.19 16.94
C GLY A 326 -2.95 -7.84 17.53
N LEU A 327 -2.30 -6.75 17.10
CA LEU A 327 -2.63 -5.40 17.56
C LEU A 327 -3.97 -4.90 16.99
N ALA A 328 -4.31 -5.22 15.74
CA ALA A 328 -5.62 -4.91 15.17
C ALA A 328 -6.74 -5.69 15.89
N ALA A 329 -6.52 -6.95 16.26
CA ALA A 329 -7.45 -7.74 17.06
C ALA A 329 -7.60 -7.18 18.49
N LEU A 330 -6.50 -6.76 19.11
CA LEU A 330 -6.56 -6.05 20.40
C LEU A 330 -7.34 -4.74 20.29
N GLY A 331 -7.12 -3.96 19.23
CA GLY A 331 -7.87 -2.75 18.92
C GLY A 331 -9.37 -3.01 18.75
N LEU A 332 -9.74 -4.08 18.04
CA LEU A 332 -11.11 -4.54 17.90
C LEU A 332 -11.75 -4.89 19.26
N LEU A 333 -11.10 -5.76 20.04
CA LEU A 333 -11.63 -6.20 21.34
C LEU A 333 -11.78 -5.02 22.32
N ALA A 334 -10.76 -4.17 22.43
CA ALA A 334 -10.82 -2.97 23.26
C ALA A 334 -11.91 -2.00 22.79
N SER A 335 -12.12 -1.85 21.48
CA SER A 335 -13.21 -1.05 20.93
C SER A 335 -14.58 -1.59 21.30
N LEU A 336 -14.79 -2.91 21.21
CA LEU A 336 -16.05 -3.56 21.57
C LEU A 336 -16.34 -3.43 23.07
N ILE A 337 -15.33 -3.68 23.92
CA ILE A 337 -15.45 -3.53 25.38
C ILE A 337 -15.80 -2.07 25.72
N GLY A 338 -15.07 -1.11 25.15
CA GLY A 338 -15.33 0.32 25.35
C GLY A 338 -16.73 0.71 24.90
N ALA A 339 -17.18 0.26 23.73
CA ALA A 339 -18.50 0.58 23.18
C ALA A 339 -19.67 -0.06 23.97
N ALA A 340 -19.46 -1.25 24.53
CA ALA A 340 -20.44 -2.00 25.32
C ALA A 340 -20.54 -1.51 26.78
N SER A 341 -19.45 -1.02 27.36
CA SER A 341 -19.36 -0.63 28.78
C SER A 341 -20.32 0.51 29.19
N GLY A 342 -20.90 1.25 28.23
CA GLY A 342 -22.07 2.12 28.38
C GLY A 342 -21.95 3.31 29.33
N SER A 343 -20.89 3.36 30.15
CA SER A 343 -20.73 4.30 31.25
C SER A 343 -19.50 5.19 31.01
N PRO A 344 -19.63 6.51 31.19
CA PRO A 344 -18.50 7.45 31.22
C PRO A 344 -17.74 7.32 32.55
N GLY A 345 -17.41 6.09 32.97
CA GLY A 345 -16.50 5.87 34.09
C GLY A 345 -15.07 6.25 33.71
N ALA A 346 -14.21 6.49 34.71
CA ALA A 346 -12.82 6.90 34.51
C ALA A 346 -12.00 5.93 33.62
N ALA A 347 -12.42 4.68 33.50
CA ALA A 347 -11.76 3.67 32.67
C ALA A 347 -12.09 3.75 31.17
N ALA A 348 -13.22 4.37 30.78
CA ALA A 348 -13.67 4.38 29.38
C ALA A 348 -12.72 5.12 28.41
N PRO A 349 -12.14 6.29 28.76
CA PRO A 349 -11.13 6.94 27.93
C PRO A 349 -9.85 6.11 27.79
N ALA A 350 -9.40 5.44 28.86
CA ALA A 350 -8.19 4.61 28.83
C ALA A 350 -8.35 3.38 27.92
N ILE A 351 -9.52 2.72 27.97
CA ILE A 351 -9.83 1.59 27.07
C ILE A 351 -9.86 2.06 25.61
N GLY A 352 -10.50 3.20 25.35
CA GLY A 352 -10.57 3.72 23.99
C GLY A 352 -9.24 4.24 23.43
N LEU A 353 -8.37 4.82 24.27
CA LEU A 353 -7.00 5.17 23.89
C LEU A 353 -6.18 3.91 23.57
N THR A 354 -6.35 2.85 24.36
CA THR A 354 -5.73 1.54 24.09
C THR A 354 -6.22 0.97 22.76
N ALA A 355 -7.54 1.06 22.51
CA ALA A 355 -8.14 0.63 21.25
C ALA A 355 -7.57 1.39 20.05
N ALA A 356 -7.53 2.72 20.14
CA ALA A 356 -7.01 3.60 19.09
C ALA A 356 -5.52 3.33 18.80
N ALA A 357 -4.68 3.28 19.84
CA ALA A 357 -3.25 3.03 19.70
C ALA A 357 -2.96 1.65 19.10
N SER A 358 -3.67 0.61 19.57
CA SER A 358 -3.50 -0.76 19.08
C SER A 358 -3.97 -0.90 17.63
N ALA A 359 -5.11 -0.30 17.26
CA ALA A 359 -5.61 -0.34 15.89
C ALA A 359 -4.65 0.37 14.91
N LEU A 360 -4.14 1.54 15.29
CA LEU A 360 -3.17 2.29 14.49
C LEU A 360 -1.83 1.56 14.33
N ALA A 361 -1.29 1.02 15.43
CA ALA A 361 -0.05 0.25 15.42
C ALA A 361 -0.20 -1.08 14.67
N GLY A 362 -1.36 -1.73 14.78
CA GLY A 362 -1.71 -2.92 14.02
C GLY A 362 -1.76 -2.65 12.52
N LEU A 363 -2.42 -1.56 12.13
CA LEU A 363 -2.54 -1.17 10.73
C LEU A 363 -1.17 -0.89 10.08
N ILE A 364 -0.30 -0.08 10.71
CA ILE A 364 1.01 0.23 10.11
C ILE A 364 1.91 -1.01 10.02
N ALA A 365 1.85 -1.91 11.00
CA ALA A 365 2.60 -3.17 10.96
C ALA A 365 2.11 -4.10 9.84
N TYR A 366 0.79 -4.20 9.64
CA TYR A 366 0.22 -4.92 8.51
C TYR A 366 0.59 -4.28 7.17
N GLU A 367 0.44 -2.97 7.02
CA GLU A 367 0.82 -2.25 5.79
C GLU A 367 2.30 -2.47 5.45
N HIS A 368 3.18 -2.46 6.46
CA HIS A 368 4.58 -2.76 6.26
C HIS A 368 4.80 -4.18 5.77
N ALA A 369 4.16 -5.18 6.38
CA ALA A 369 4.26 -6.56 5.94
C ALA A 369 3.76 -6.74 4.50
N TYR A 370 2.60 -6.16 4.16
CA TYR A 370 1.97 -6.29 2.84
C TYR A 370 2.80 -5.64 1.72
N VAL A 371 3.31 -4.43 1.96
CA VAL A 371 4.17 -3.73 0.99
C VAL A 371 5.48 -4.50 0.79
N GLN A 372 6.16 -4.89 1.85
CA GLN A 372 7.46 -5.53 1.72
C GLN A 372 7.35 -6.94 1.11
N ALA A 373 6.34 -7.71 1.49
CA ALA A 373 6.09 -9.03 0.94
C ALA A 373 5.83 -9.01 -0.58
N GLY A 374 5.12 -7.99 -1.08
CA GLY A 374 4.93 -7.81 -2.51
C GLY A 374 6.23 -7.62 -3.30
N GLN A 375 7.27 -7.05 -2.68
CA GLN A 375 8.58 -6.84 -3.30
C GLN A 375 9.59 -7.96 -3.06
N ALA A 376 9.34 -8.85 -2.09
CA ALA A 376 10.22 -9.95 -1.70
C ALA A 376 10.39 -11.02 -2.80
N VAL A 377 9.45 -11.10 -3.75
CA VAL A 377 9.48 -12.08 -4.83
C VAL A 377 10.43 -11.65 -5.94
N PRO A 378 11.37 -12.49 -6.42
CA PRO A 378 12.30 -12.10 -7.48
C PRO A 378 11.59 -11.88 -8.82
N LEU A 379 12.08 -10.90 -9.58
CA LEU A 379 11.57 -10.54 -10.91
C LEU A 379 12.52 -10.92 -12.05
N ALA A 380 13.78 -11.18 -11.74
CA ALA A 380 14.86 -11.38 -12.69
C ALA A 380 15.58 -12.69 -12.44
#